data_AF-A0A5Q4ZFE2-F1
#
_entry.id   AF-A0A5Q4ZFE2-F1
#
_cell.length_a   1.000
_cell.length_b   1.000
_cell.length_c   1.000
_cell.angle_alpha   90.00
_cell.angle_beta   90.00
_cell.angle_gamma   90.00
#
_symmetry.space_group_name_H-M   'P 1'
#
loop_
_entity.id
_entity.type
_entity.pdbx_description
1 polymer ?
#
loop_
_entity_poly.entity_id
_entity_poly.type
_entity_poly.pdbx_seq_one_letter_code
_entity_poly.pdbx_strand_id
1 'polypeptide(L)' 'MQLPNVDNFIKDFQHGVTYNICAYRKLSGQEMTRAMQVFIQQQGEHQPKQGSVVKIFSLVGLGEQ' A
#
# COMPACT_ATOMS: atom_id res chain seq x y z
N MET A 1 17.91 -9.30 1.33
CA MET A 1 16.45 -9.49 1.48
C MET A 1 15.83 -9.49 0.08
N GLN A 2 14.92 -10.41 -0.24
CA GLN A 2 14.16 -10.33 -1.49
C GLN A 2 13.11 -9.23 -1.37
N LEU A 3 12.78 -8.54 -2.46
CA LEU A 3 11.69 -7.57 -2.46
C LEU A 3 10.35 -8.29 -2.34
N PRO A 4 9.34 -7.70 -1.66
CA PRO A 4 8.00 -8.26 -1.65
C PRO A 4 7.45 -8.33 -3.07
N ASN A 5 6.83 -9.46 -3.41
CA ASN A 5 6.40 -9.80 -4.77
C ASN A 5 4.88 -10.07 -4.88
N VAL A 6 4.12 -9.94 -3.78
CA VAL A 6 2.67 -10.10 -3.79
C VAL A 6 2.02 -8.73 -3.86
N ASP A 7 1.40 -8.43 -4.99
CA ASP A 7 0.63 -7.20 -5.20
C ASP A 7 -0.74 -7.28 -4.51
N ASN A 8 -1.13 -6.18 -3.87
CA ASN A 8 -2.42 -5.99 -3.21
C ASN A 8 -2.95 -4.59 -3.54
N PHE A 9 -4.11 -4.52 -4.20
CA PHE A 9 -4.64 -3.27 -4.71
C PHE A 9 -5.79 -2.77 -3.82
N ILE A 10 -5.70 -1.51 -3.42
CA ILE A 10 -6.79 -0.76 -2.78
C ILE A 10 -6.97 0.57 -3.49
N LYS A 11 -8.21 0.95 -3.74
CA LYS A 11 -8.56 2.23 -4.36
C LYS A 11 -9.15 3.15 -3.30
N ASP A 12 -8.53 4.32 -3.14
CA ASP A 12 -9.12 5.42 -2.42
C ASP A 12 -10.04 6.18 -3.38
N PHE A 13 -11.35 5.95 -3.23
CA PHE A 13 -12.35 6.61 -4.06
C PHE A 13 -12.51 8.09 -3.74
N GLN A 14 -12.18 8.54 -2.52
CA GLN A 14 -12.32 9.94 -2.12
C GLN A 14 -11.28 10.80 -2.82
N HIS A 15 -10.03 10.33 -2.88
CA HIS A 15 -8.93 11.04 -3.52
C HIS A 15 -8.65 10.57 -4.96
N GLY A 16 -9.32 9.51 -5.39
CA GLY A 16 -9.17 8.92 -6.73
C GLY A 16 -7.78 8.35 -6.98
N VAL A 17 -7.11 7.83 -5.95
CA VAL A 17 -5.75 7.26 -6.02
C VAL A 17 -5.84 5.74 -5.87
N THR A 18 -5.03 5.00 -6.63
CA THR A 18 -4.91 3.55 -6.48
C THR A 18 -3.57 3.22 -5.82
N TYR A 19 -3.60 2.42 -4.76
CA TYR A 19 -2.41 1.96 -4.06
C TYR A 19 -2.17 0.49 -4.37
N ASN A 20 -1.00 0.17 -4.91
CA ASN A 20 -0.47 -1.18 -5.00
C ASN A 20 0.49 -1.41 -3.84
N ILE A 21 0.10 -2.24 -2.88
CA ILE A 21 0.89 -2.59 -1.71
C ILE A 21 1.57 -3.93 -1.97
N CYS A 22 2.87 -3.87 -2.28
CA CYS A 22 3.71 -5.06 -2.43
C CYS A 22 4.08 -5.59 -1.04
N ALA A 23 3.65 -6.80 -0.72
CA ALA A 23 3.96 -7.50 0.53
C ALA A 23 4.49 -8.91 0.26
N TYR A 24 4.84 -9.66 1.31
CA TYR A 24 5.29 -11.06 1.19
C TYR A 24 4.13 -12.06 1.21
N ARG A 25 2.90 -11.59 1.45
CA ARG A 25 1.66 -12.38 1.34
C ARG A 25 0.49 -11.52 0.90
N LYS A 26 -0.67 -12.16 0.71
CA LYS A 26 -1.94 -11.45 0.53
C LYS A 26 -2.33 -10.72 1.81
N LEU A 27 -2.73 -9.47 1.65
CA LEU A 27 -3.18 -8.61 2.72
C LEU A 27 -4.71 -8.65 2.82
N SER A 28 -5.20 -8.65 4.05
CA SER A 28 -6.62 -8.39 4.32
C SER A 28 -6.97 -6.94 3.98
N GLY A 29 -8.27 -6.66 3.84
CA GLY A 29 -8.76 -5.29 3.64
C GLY A 29 -8.29 -4.32 4.72
N GLN A 30 -8.28 -4.76 5.99
CA GLN A 30 -7.82 -3.94 7.11
C GLN A 30 -6.32 -3.63 7.04
N GLU A 31 -5.50 -4.61 6.67
CA GLU A 31 -4.06 -4.41 6.50
C GLU A 31 -3.75 -3.47 5.34
N MET A 32 -4.50 -3.57 4.23
CA MET A 32 -4.37 -2.65 3.11
C MET A 32 -4.75 -1.22 3.49
N THR A 33 -5.89 -1.03 4.16
CA THR A 33 -6.33 0.28 4.66
C THR A 33 -5.30 0.89 5.62
N ARG A 34 -4.74 0.08 6.52
CA ARG A 34 -3.71 0.55 7.45
C ARG A 34 -2.43 0.97 6.73
N ALA A 35 -1.95 0.18 5.76
CA ALA A 35 -0.77 0.53 4.97
C ALA A 35 -0.97 1.83 4.17
N MET A 36 -2.16 2.01 3.58
CA MET A 36 -2.55 3.24 2.90
C MET A 36 -2.55 4.45 3.85
N GLN A 37 -3.17 4.33 5.03
CA GLN A 37 -3.21 5.41 6.02
C GLN A 37 -1.82 5.81 6.51
N VAL A 38 -0.96 4.83 6.79
CA VAL A 38 0.44 5.08 7.19
C VAL A 38 1.19 5.81 6.07
N PHE A 39 1.02 5.40 4.81
CA PHE A 39 1.64 6.08 3.69
C PHE A 39 1.16 7.54 3.57
N ILE A 40 -0.16 7.78 3.64
CA ILE A 40 -0.75 9.13 3.59
C ILE A 40 -0.16 10.01 4.69
N GLN A 41 -0.05 9.48 5.91
CA GLN A 41 0.53 10.20 7.04
C GLN A 41 2.02 10.54 6.81
N GLN A 42 2.79 9.63 6.20
CA GLN A 42 4.20 9.85 5.86
C GLN A 42 4.40 10.89 4.76
N GLN A 43 3.48 11.00 3.80
CA GLN A 43 3.56 12.00 2.74
C GLN A 43 3.29 13.43 3.22
N GLY A 44 2.53 13.59 4.31
CA GLY A 44 2.15 14.90 4.84
C GLY A 44 1.42 15.73 3.78
N GLU A 45 2.00 16.88 3.40
CA GLU A 45 1.45 17.78 2.37
C GLU A 45 1.63 17.26 0.93
N HIS A 46 2.53 16.30 0.71
CA HIS A 46 2.86 15.78 -0.63
C HIS A 46 1.96 14.62 -1.05
N GLN A 47 0.65 14.85 -1.03
CA GLN A 47 -0.30 13.81 -1.39
C GLN A 47 -0.23 13.44 -2.89
N PRO A 48 -0.43 12.16 -3.26
CA PRO A 48 -0.46 11.75 -4.65
C PRO A 48 -1.57 12.46 -5.43
N LYS A 49 -1.32 12.73 -6.72
CA LYS A 49 -2.32 13.33 -7.61
C LYS A 49 -3.45 12.35 -7.89
N GLN A 50 -4.68 12.86 -8.03
CA GLN A 50 -5.82 12.07 -8.49
C GLN A 50 -5.51 11.34 -9.80
N GLY A 51 -5.95 10.09 -9.91
CA GLY A 51 -5.69 9.21 -11.06
C GLY A 51 -4.34 8.51 -11.03
N SER A 52 -3.47 8.82 -10.06
CA SER A 52 -2.17 8.17 -9.92
C SER A 52 -2.28 6.75 -9.36
N VAL A 53 -1.28 5.93 -9.69
CA VAL A 53 -1.04 4.64 -9.05
C VAL A 53 0.23 4.75 -8.20
N VAL A 54 0.11 4.50 -6.91
CA VAL A 54 1.22 4.54 -5.94
C VAL A 54 1.63 3.12 -5.61
N LYS A 55 2.94 2.83 -5.62
CA LYS A 55 3.48 1.56 -5.15
C LYS A 55 4.05 1.73 -3.74
N ILE A 56 3.56 0.93 -2.79
CA ILE A 56 4.02 0.86 -1.39
C ILE A 56 4.74 -0.46 -1.19
N PHE A 57 5.97 -0.43 -0.68
CA PHE A 57 6.69 -1.62 -0.27
C PHE A 57 6.47 -1.87 1.22
N SER A 58 5.91 -3.03 1.55
CA SER A 58 5.57 -3.43 2.91
C SER A 58 6.43 -4.61 3.37
N LEU A 59 6.78 -4.62 4.65
CA LEU A 59 7.45 -5.76 5.30
C LEU A 59 6.45 -6.79 5.86
N VAL A 60 5.15 -6.60 5.67
CA VAL A 60 4.12 -7.53 6.15
C VAL A 60 4.28 -8.89 5.47
N GLY A 61 4.26 -9.95 6.27
CA GLY A 61 4.52 -11.33 5.84
C GLY A 61 6.01 -11.69 5.72
N LEU A 62 6.94 -10.76 6.01
CA LEU A 62 8.37 -11.08 5.97
C LEU A 62 8.69 -12.08 7.09
N GLY A 63 9.09 -13.29 6.71
CA GLY A 63 9.46 -14.35 7.66
C GLY A 63 8.29 -15.16 8.22
N GLU A 64 7.06 -14.92 7.75
CA GLU A 64 5.94 -15.83 7.98
C GLU A 64 6.13 -17.03 7.03
N GLN A 65 6.45 -18.21 7.59
CA GLN A 65 6.54 -19.49 6.86
C GLN A 65 5.15 -20.08 6.60
#